data_AF-A0A840WGI6-F1
#
_entry.id   AF-A0A840WGI6-F1
#
_cell.length_a   1.000
_cell.length_b   1.000
_cell.length_c   1.000
_cell.angle_alpha   90.00
_cell.angle_beta   90.00
_cell.angle_gamma   90.00
#
_symmetry.space_group_name_H-M   'P 1'
#
loop_
_entity.id
_entity.type
_entity.pdbx_description
1 polymer ?
#
loop_
_entity_poly.entity_id
_entity_poly.type
_entity_poly.pdbx_seq_one_letter_code
_entity_poly.pdbx_strand_id
1 'polypeptide(L)'
;MLKHALTIAALLICGAAVAGQPRVIDVTLTPTGSTWRAEVTVAHADTGWDHYADGWDIRLPDNTVLGHRVLHHPHVTEQPFTRSLSGITLPDDATTVLVRAHDSVHGWGPDFVVTLP
;
A
#
# COMPACT_ATOMS: atom_id res chain seq x y z
N MET A 1 35.00 -46.52 14.29
CA MET A 1 33.96 -45.68 14.91
C MET A 1 34.41 -44.22 14.85
N LEU A 2 33.94 -43.43 13.88
CA LEU A 2 34.04 -41.98 13.94
C LEU A 2 32.85 -41.35 13.22
N LYS A 3 31.91 -40.90 14.04
CA LYS A 3 30.60 -40.34 13.69
C LYS A 3 30.85 -38.89 13.27
N HIS A 4 30.86 -38.63 11.96
CA HIS A 4 30.91 -37.27 11.45
C HIS A 4 29.47 -36.73 11.46
N ALA A 5 29.15 -35.99 12.53
CA ALA A 5 27.89 -35.28 12.65
C ALA A 5 27.86 -34.18 11.58
N LEU A 6 26.94 -34.31 10.62
CA LEU A 6 26.67 -33.29 9.62
C LEU A 6 25.93 -32.13 10.31
N THR A 7 26.65 -31.04 10.59
CA THR A 7 26.08 -29.81 11.11
C THR A 7 25.20 -29.17 10.02
N ILE A 8 23.88 -29.25 10.17
CA ILE A 8 22.94 -28.48 9.35
C ILE A 8 23.01 -27.04 9.85
N ALA A 9 23.65 -26.16 9.08
CA ALA A 9 23.55 -24.72 9.26
C ALA A 9 22.17 -24.27 8.74
N ALA A 10 21.21 -24.10 9.64
CA ALA A 10 19.92 -23.49 9.33
C ALA A 10 20.12 -21.98 9.12
N LEU A 11 20.18 -21.55 7.86
CA LEU A 11 20.22 -20.15 7.49
C LEU A 11 18.80 -19.56 7.67
N LEU A 12 18.54 -18.95 8.84
CA LEU A 12 17.33 -18.17 9.08
C LEU A 12 17.37 -16.91 8.21
N ILE A 13 16.73 -16.96 7.04
CA ILE A 13 16.41 -15.75 6.27
C ILE A 13 15.26 -15.07 7.03
N CYS A 14 15.59 -14.15 7.92
CA CYS A 14 14.63 -13.23 8.51
C CYS A 14 14.17 -12.28 7.40
N GLY A 15 13.08 -12.62 6.70
CA GLY A 15 12.30 -11.62 6.00
C GLY A 15 11.85 -10.59 7.03
N ALA A 16 12.16 -9.31 6.82
CA ALA A 16 11.66 -8.25 7.69
C ALA A 16 10.13 -8.30 7.66
N ALA A 17 9.52 -8.86 8.71
CA ALA A 17 8.10 -8.76 8.93
C ALA A 17 7.83 -7.29 9.22
N VAL A 18 7.23 -6.57 8.26
CA VAL A 18 6.95 -5.15 8.43
C VAL A 18 5.70 -5.01 9.29
N ALA A 19 5.89 -5.16 10.59
CA ALA A 19 4.86 -4.95 11.59
C ALA A 19 4.60 -3.45 11.71
N GLY A 20 3.37 -3.03 11.49
CA GLY A 20 2.92 -1.67 11.78
C GLY A 20 2.66 -0.77 10.57
N GLN A 21 3.12 -1.09 9.36
CA GLN A 21 2.81 -0.26 8.18
C GLN A 21 1.35 -0.39 7.73
N PRO A 22 0.79 0.66 7.09
CA PRO A 22 -0.56 0.63 6.56
C PRO A 22 -0.61 -0.22 5.31
N ARG A 23 -1.75 -0.87 5.11
CA ARG A 23 -1.97 -1.73 3.94
C ARG A 23 -3.15 -1.25 3.16
N VAL A 24 -2.98 -1.13 1.85
CA VAL A 24 -4.10 -1.11 0.92
C VAL A 24 -4.64 -2.54 0.84
N ILE A 25 -5.94 -2.69 1.03
CA ILE A 25 -6.61 -4.01 1.01
C ILE A 25 -7.66 -4.15 -0.08
N ASP A 26 -8.08 -3.04 -0.67
CA ASP A 26 -8.99 -3.01 -1.82
C ASP A 26 -8.81 -1.70 -2.61
N VAL A 27 -8.95 -1.79 -3.92
CA VAL A 27 -8.91 -0.65 -4.84
C VAL A 27 -9.95 -0.84 -5.92
N THR A 28 -10.85 0.13 -6.04
CA THR A 28 -11.78 0.25 -7.17
C THR A 28 -11.39 1.44 -8.03
N LEU A 29 -11.22 1.21 -9.34
CA LEU A 29 -10.99 2.26 -10.34
C LEU A 29 -12.21 2.36 -11.26
N THR A 30 -12.83 3.53 -11.29
CA THR A 30 -14.01 3.80 -12.11
C THR A 30 -13.70 4.91 -13.13
N PRO A 31 -13.93 4.70 -14.43
CA PRO A 31 -13.71 5.74 -15.43
C PRO A 31 -14.75 6.86 -15.26
N THR A 32 -14.28 8.11 -15.34
CA THR A 32 -15.05 9.35 -15.25
C THR A 32 -14.65 10.29 -16.39
N GLY A 33 -15.28 10.12 -17.56
CA GLY A 33 -14.89 10.83 -18.78
C GLY A 33 -13.51 10.39 -19.25
N SER A 34 -12.59 11.35 -19.41
CA SER A 34 -11.18 11.09 -19.76
C SER A 34 -10.25 10.90 -18.55
N THR A 35 -10.83 10.80 -17.34
CA THR A 35 -10.09 10.61 -16.09
C THR A 35 -10.67 9.43 -15.33
N TRP A 36 -10.07 9.09 -14.20
CA TRP A 36 -10.51 8.01 -13.32
C TRP A 36 -10.76 8.53 -11.90
N ARG A 37 -11.69 7.85 -11.23
CA ARG A 37 -11.90 7.93 -9.79
C ARG A 37 -11.40 6.64 -9.14
N ALA A 38 -10.53 6.79 -8.16
CA ALA A 38 -10.10 5.71 -7.29
C ALA A 38 -10.85 5.75 -5.97
N GLU A 39 -11.22 4.57 -5.47
CA GLU A 39 -11.69 4.33 -4.12
C GLU A 39 -10.77 3.29 -3.50
N VAL A 40 -10.00 3.69 -2.49
CA VAL A 40 -8.93 2.91 -1.90
C VAL A 40 -9.27 2.62 -0.45
N THR A 41 -9.29 1.34 -0.10
CA THR A 41 -9.53 0.87 1.26
C THR A 41 -8.20 0.58 1.95
N VAL A 42 -7.96 1.26 3.07
CA VAL A 42 -6.75 1.17 3.88
C VAL A 42 -7.07 0.50 5.22
N ALA A 43 -6.17 -0.39 5.65
CA ALA A 43 -6.15 -0.98 6.98
C ALA A 43 -4.85 -0.59 7.68
N HIS A 44 -4.96 0.00 8.87
CA HIS A 44 -3.81 0.38 9.69
C HIS A 44 -4.17 0.35 11.18
N ALA A 45 -3.18 0.12 12.04
CA ALA A 45 -3.36 0.12 13.49
C ALA A 45 -3.15 1.53 14.06
N ASP A 46 -3.95 2.50 13.60
CA ASP A 46 -3.91 3.89 14.08
C ASP A 46 -4.03 3.93 15.62
N THR A 47 -3.13 4.64 16.29
CA THR A 47 -3.18 4.85 17.75
C THR A 47 -3.49 6.29 18.14
N GLY A 48 -3.61 7.20 17.17
CA GLY A 48 -3.92 8.61 17.39
C GLY A 48 -3.09 9.53 16.50
N TRP A 49 -3.02 10.81 16.85
CA TRP A 49 -2.36 11.84 16.05
C TRP A 49 -0.86 11.62 15.84
N ASP A 50 -0.20 10.87 16.72
CA ASP A 50 1.23 10.58 16.62
C ASP A 50 1.54 9.37 15.71
N HIS A 51 0.54 8.56 15.37
CA HIS A 51 0.72 7.36 14.56
C HIS A 51 -0.59 6.95 13.88
N TYR A 52 -0.70 7.32 12.62
CA TYR A 52 -1.86 7.01 11.78
C TYR A 52 -1.47 6.97 10.30
N ALA A 53 -2.31 6.33 9.49
CA ALA A 53 -2.17 6.37 8.04
C ALA A 53 -2.47 7.80 7.54
N ASP A 54 -1.45 8.48 6.98
CA ASP A 54 -1.52 9.90 6.60
C ASP A 54 -1.69 10.10 5.08
N GLY A 55 -1.63 9.02 4.29
CA GLY A 55 -1.89 9.11 2.87
C GLY A 55 -1.81 7.79 2.12
N TRP A 56 -2.12 7.85 0.83
CA TRP A 56 -1.83 6.80 -0.14
C TRP A 56 -1.60 7.42 -1.51
N ASP A 57 -0.88 6.72 -2.37
CA ASP A 57 -0.66 7.15 -3.75
C ASP A 57 -1.03 6.05 -4.76
N ILE A 58 -1.24 6.49 -6.00
CA ILE A 58 -1.39 5.64 -7.17
C ILE A 58 -0.25 5.99 -8.10
N ARG A 59 0.49 4.98 -8.55
CA ARG A 59 1.67 5.14 -9.42
C ARG A 59 1.70 4.11 -10.54
N LEU A 60 2.51 4.38 -11.55
CA LEU A 60 2.92 3.40 -12.55
C LEU A 60 4.02 2.47 -11.99
N PRO A 61 4.27 1.32 -12.64
CA PRO A 61 5.34 0.40 -12.23
C PRO A 61 6.75 1.00 -12.22
N ASP A 62 6.99 2.09 -12.96
CA ASP A 62 8.25 2.84 -12.97
C ASP A 62 8.37 3.86 -11.81
N ASN A 63 7.41 3.87 -10.88
CA ASN A 63 7.25 4.79 -9.75
C ASN A 63 6.75 6.20 -10.10
N THR A 64 6.33 6.47 -11.34
CA THR A 64 5.66 7.74 -11.69
C THR A 64 4.36 7.86 -10.91
N VAL A 65 4.26 8.86 -10.03
CA VAL A 65 3.05 9.11 -9.23
C VAL A 65 1.99 9.81 -10.08
N LEU A 66 0.82 9.21 -10.17
CA LEU A 66 -0.33 9.70 -10.92
C LEU A 66 -1.29 10.49 -10.04
N GLY A 67 -1.27 10.24 -8.73
CA GLY A 67 -2.05 10.96 -7.75
C GLY A 67 -1.68 10.55 -6.33
N HIS A 68 -1.86 11.49 -5.40
CA HIS A 68 -1.66 11.26 -3.98
C HIS A 68 -2.87 11.78 -3.21
N ARG A 69 -3.36 10.98 -2.27
CA ARG A 69 -4.44 11.34 -1.36
C ARG A 69 -3.88 11.50 0.04
N VAL A 70 -3.93 12.71 0.57
CA VAL A 70 -3.65 13.00 1.97
C VAL A 70 -4.85 12.60 2.85
N LEU A 71 -4.55 12.06 4.03
CA LEU A 71 -5.48 11.73 5.10
C LEU A 71 -5.17 12.64 6.29
N HIS A 72 -6.14 13.47 6.68
CA HIS A 72 -5.89 14.59 7.61
C HIS A 72 -6.12 14.25 9.09
N HIS A 73 -6.60 13.05 9.41
CA HIS A 73 -6.91 12.67 10.77
C HIS A 73 -6.74 11.15 10.98
N PRO A 74 -6.51 10.71 12.22
CA PRO A 74 -6.56 9.30 12.57
C PRO A 74 -7.96 8.70 12.36
N HIS A 75 -7.98 7.41 12.05
CA HIS A 75 -9.15 6.57 11.82
C HIS A 75 -9.21 5.40 12.83
N VAL A 76 -8.86 5.64 14.11
CA VAL A 76 -8.76 4.61 15.16
C VAL A 76 -10.00 3.71 15.27
N THR A 77 -11.20 4.28 15.12
CA THR A 77 -12.49 3.56 15.25
C THR A 77 -13.15 3.24 13.90
N GLU A 78 -12.47 3.49 12.79
CA GLU A 78 -12.98 3.37 11.42
C GLU A 78 -12.03 2.47 10.63
N GLN A 79 -11.71 1.27 11.13
CA GLN A 79 -10.80 0.36 10.44
C GLN A 79 -11.54 -0.88 9.91
N PRO A 80 -11.33 -1.29 8.65
CA PRO A 80 -10.68 -0.50 7.59
C PRO A 80 -11.55 0.69 7.16
N PHE A 81 -10.95 1.69 6.52
CA PHE A 81 -11.67 2.83 5.92
C PHE A 81 -11.36 2.99 4.44
N THR A 82 -12.31 3.56 3.71
CA THR A 82 -12.17 3.86 2.28
C THR A 82 -12.14 5.36 2.04
N ARG A 83 -11.20 5.84 1.23
CA ARG A 83 -11.18 7.23 0.75
C ARG A 83 -10.99 7.27 -0.75
N SER A 84 -11.38 8.37 -1.36
CA SER A 84 -11.41 8.51 -2.81
C SER A 84 -10.55 9.65 -3.33
N LEU A 85 -10.08 9.49 -4.57
CA LEU A 85 -9.37 10.50 -5.35
C LEU A 85 -9.93 10.50 -6.76
N SER A 86 -10.31 11.67 -7.27
CA SER A 86 -10.82 11.85 -8.63
C SER A 86 -9.79 12.59 -9.49
N GLY A 87 -9.96 12.53 -10.81
CA GLY A 87 -9.11 13.27 -11.75
C GLY A 87 -7.78 12.58 -12.05
N ILE A 88 -7.69 11.27 -11.85
CA ILE A 88 -6.50 10.49 -12.16
C ILE A 88 -6.44 10.31 -13.68
N THR A 89 -5.33 10.72 -14.29
CA THR A 89 -5.07 10.47 -15.71
C THR A 89 -4.16 9.26 -15.84
N LEU A 90 -4.62 8.25 -16.59
CA LEU A 90 -3.83 7.08 -16.95
C LEU A 90 -3.28 7.27 -18.37
N PRO A 91 -2.01 6.92 -18.64
CA PRO A 91 -1.53 6.75 -20.02
C PRO A 91 -2.37 5.71 -20.77
N ASP A 92 -2.55 5.91 -22.08
CA ASP A 92 -3.37 5.02 -22.92
C ASP A 92 -2.83 3.57 -22.98
N ASP A 93 -1.54 3.38 -22.71
CA ASP A 93 -0.85 2.09 -22.70
C ASP A 93 -0.68 1.49 -21.29
N ALA A 94 -1.24 2.14 -20.25
CA ALA A 94 -1.16 1.63 -18.90
C ALA A 94 -2.00 0.36 -18.75
N THR A 95 -1.36 -0.75 -18.39
CA THR A 95 -2.01 -2.04 -18.10
C THR A 95 -2.05 -2.37 -16.61
N THR A 96 -1.29 -1.63 -15.80
CA THR A 96 -1.14 -1.88 -14.36
C THR A 96 -0.84 -0.57 -13.65
N VAL A 97 -1.43 -0.39 -12.47
CA VAL A 97 -1.03 0.62 -11.49
C VAL A 97 -0.73 -0.03 -10.16
N LEU A 98 0.11 0.64 -9.36
CA LEU A 98 0.43 0.24 -8.00
C LEU A 98 -0.17 1.28 -7.04
N VAL A 99 -0.73 0.80 -5.95
CA VAL A 99 -1.27 1.65 -4.87
C VAL A 99 -0.59 1.27 -3.56
N ARG A 100 -0.08 2.23 -2.80
CA ARG A 100 0.43 1.94 -1.46
C ARG A 100 0.05 3.03 -0.48
N ALA A 101 -0.16 2.64 0.78
CA ALA A 101 -0.48 3.54 1.87
C ALA A 101 0.80 3.99 2.59
N HIS A 102 0.73 5.11 3.27
CA HIS A 102 1.80 5.70 4.09
C HIS A 102 1.27 5.99 5.49
N ASP A 103 2.11 5.77 6.51
CA ASP A 103 1.85 6.24 7.87
C ASP A 103 2.98 7.14 8.36
N SER A 104 2.66 7.99 9.33
CA SER A 104 3.55 9.03 9.85
C SER A 104 4.81 8.52 10.56
N VAL A 105 4.91 7.22 10.89
CA VAL A 105 5.99 6.63 11.70
C VAL A 105 6.81 5.60 10.92
N HIS A 106 6.17 4.62 10.29
CA HIS A 106 6.82 3.51 9.58
C HIS A 106 6.86 3.72 8.05
N GLY A 107 6.22 4.78 7.56
CA GLY A 107 6.27 5.21 6.18
C GLY A 107 5.45 4.33 5.24
N TRP A 108 5.99 4.04 4.06
CA TRP A 108 5.27 3.38 2.98
C TRP A 108 5.09 1.87 3.22
N GLY A 109 3.83 1.43 3.18
CA GLY A 109 3.46 0.03 3.12
C GLY A 109 3.75 -0.66 1.79
N PRO A 110 3.42 -1.97 1.68
CA PRO A 110 3.61 -2.73 0.44
C PRO A 110 2.71 -2.25 -0.69
N ASP A 111 3.15 -2.44 -1.93
CA ASP A 111 2.33 -2.16 -3.11
C ASP A 111 1.15 -3.14 -3.22
N PHE A 112 -0.01 -2.59 -3.57
CA PHE A 112 -1.19 -3.29 -4.04
C PHE A 112 -1.27 -3.14 -5.55
N VAL A 113 -1.23 -4.26 -6.27
CA VAL A 113 -1.22 -4.29 -7.74
C VAL A 113 -2.65 -4.27 -8.26
N VAL A 114 -2.95 -3.35 -9.17
CA VAL A 114 -4.22 -3.28 -9.88
C VAL A 114 -3.97 -3.48 -11.37
N THR A 115 -4.49 -4.57 -11.94
CA THR A 115 -4.53 -4.79 -13.38
C THR A 115 -5.68 -3.98 -13.96
N LEU A 116 -5.38 -3.15 -14.97
CA LEU A 116 -6.37 -2.38 -15.70
C LEU A 116 -7.05 -3.27 -16.77
N PRO A 117 -8.32 -2.99 -17.11
CA PRO A 117 -9.05 -3.75 -18.13
C PRO A 117 -8.44 -3.66 -19.52
#